data_AF-A0A292YUB9-F1
#
_entry.id   AF-A0A292YUB9-F1
#
_cell.length_a   1.000
_cell.length_b   1.000
_cell.length_c   1.000
_cell.angle_alpha   90.00
_cell.angle_beta   90.00
_cell.angle_gamma   90.00
#
_symmetry.space_group_name_H-M   'P 1'
#
loop_
_entity.id
_entity.type
_entity.pdbx_description
1 polymer ?
#
loop_
_entity_poly.entity_id
_entity_poly.type
_entity_poly.pdbx_seq_one_letter_code
_entity_poly.pdbx_strand_id
1 'polypeptide(L)'
;MKKGSLNIKQEWHARMRARSRHGHIPHLPKSIGYDVRRTAHGAVSTIGPDKQTSQGPLAHLLEFGSVNNKPHLDGARALYDEGRRFYGEMSKAEFGFVRGGL
;
A
#
# COMPACT_ATOMS: atom_id res chain seq x y z
N MET A 1 -0.65 -4.40 14.57
CA MET A 1 0.05 -3.57 13.57
C MET A 1 0.21 -4.21 12.19
N LYS A 2 0.35 -5.54 12.02
CA LYS A 2 0.43 -6.18 10.68
C LYS A 2 -0.75 -5.88 9.72
N LYS A 3 -1.93 -5.57 10.27
CA LYS A 3 -3.15 -5.36 9.47
C LYS A 3 -3.08 -4.12 8.59
N GLY A 4 -2.55 -3.00 9.09
CA GLY A 4 -2.48 -1.76 8.30
C GLY A 4 -1.53 -1.87 7.10
N SER A 5 -0.34 -2.43 7.33
CA SER A 5 0.59 -2.70 6.23
C SER A 5 0.01 -3.69 5.19
N LEU A 6 -0.74 -4.70 5.64
CA LEU A 6 -1.40 -5.63 4.73
C LEU A 6 -2.52 -4.95 3.91
N ASN A 7 -3.29 -4.04 4.52
CA ASN A 7 -4.33 -3.27 3.82
C ASN A 7 -3.71 -2.44 2.68
N ILE A 8 -2.59 -1.77 2.94
CA ILE A 8 -1.87 -0.99 1.92
C ILE A 8 -1.47 -1.89 0.75
N LYS A 9 -0.88 -3.05 1.02
CA LYS A 9 -0.50 -4.03 -0.02
C LYS A 9 -1.71 -4.47 -0.85
N GLN A 10 -2.80 -4.83 -0.19
CA GLN A 10 -4.01 -5.34 -0.86
C GLN A 10 -4.68 -4.28 -1.72
N GLU A 11 -4.77 -3.04 -1.21
CA GLU A 11 -5.35 -1.92 -1.93
C GLU A 11 -4.50 -1.52 -3.14
N TRP A 12 -3.16 -1.48 -3.00
CA TRP A 12 -2.26 -1.25 -4.13
C TRP A 12 -2.41 -2.35 -5.19
N HIS A 13 -2.41 -3.61 -4.77
CA HIS A 13 -2.63 -4.75 -5.65
C HIS A 13 -3.97 -4.65 -6.41
N ALA A 14 -5.06 -4.27 -5.73
CA ALA A 14 -6.37 -4.11 -6.34
C ALA A 14 -6.39 -3.00 -7.40
N ARG A 15 -5.75 -1.85 -7.13
CA ARG A 15 -5.61 -0.73 -8.09
C ARG A 15 -4.83 -1.14 -9.32
N MET A 16 -3.72 -1.84 -9.15
CA MET A 16 -2.95 -2.36 -10.28
C MET A 16 -3.75 -3.40 -11.07
N ARG A 17 -4.50 -4.27 -10.40
CA ARG A 17 -5.36 -5.28 -11.06
C ARG A 17 -6.44 -4.62 -11.91
N ALA A 18 -7.09 -3.56 -11.41
CA ALA A 18 -8.11 -2.83 -12.18
C ALA A 18 -7.55 -2.24 -13.49
N ARG A 19 -6.33 -1.72 -13.46
CA ARG A 19 -5.61 -1.24 -14.66
C ARG A 19 -5.20 -2.37 -15.59
N SER A 20 -4.69 -3.47 -15.03
CA SER A 20 -4.15 -4.59 -15.79
C SER A 20 -5.21 -5.35 -16.57
N ARG A 21 -6.51 -5.18 -16.22
CA ARG A 21 -7.63 -5.81 -16.93
C ARG A 21 -7.80 -5.35 -18.37
N HIS A 22 -7.29 -4.18 -18.74
CA HIS A 22 -7.52 -3.57 -20.06
C HIS A 22 -6.22 -3.43 -20.89
N GLY A 23 -5.11 -4.04 -20.47
CA GLY A 23 -3.82 -3.88 -21.14
C GLY A 23 -2.93 -5.12 -21.10
N HIS A 24 -1.83 -5.09 -21.87
CA HIS A 24 -0.84 -6.17 -21.99
C HIS A 24 0.09 -6.31 -20.76
N ILE A 25 -0.43 -6.09 -19.55
CA ILE A 25 0.34 -6.05 -18.29
C ILE A 25 -0.23 -6.98 -17.21
N PRO A 26 -0.46 -8.28 -17.50
CA PRO A 26 -1.20 -9.18 -16.61
C PRO A 26 -0.46 -9.56 -15.32
N HIS A 27 0.87 -9.43 -15.30
CA HIS A 27 1.70 -9.80 -14.15
C HIS A 27 1.98 -8.62 -13.21
N LEU A 28 1.59 -7.41 -13.61
CA LEU A 28 1.82 -6.20 -12.84
C LEU A 28 1.33 -6.29 -11.38
N PRO A 29 0.10 -6.79 -11.09
CA PRO A 29 -0.36 -6.86 -9.71
C PRO A 29 0.49 -7.80 -8.85
N LYS A 30 1.03 -8.87 -9.46
CA LYS A 30 1.87 -9.86 -8.75
C LYS A 30 3.23 -9.31 -8.36
N SER A 31 3.63 -8.16 -8.91
CA SER A 31 4.89 -7.51 -8.56
C SER A 31 4.87 -6.79 -7.21
N ILE A 32 3.70 -6.60 -6.58
CA ILE A 32 3.62 -5.90 -5.29
C ILE A 32 4.09 -6.81 -4.15
N GLY A 33 5.35 -6.61 -3.77
CA GLY A 33 6.03 -7.27 -2.67
C GLY A 33 5.60 -6.76 -1.30
N TYR A 34 5.93 -7.55 -0.28
CA TYR A 34 5.65 -7.25 1.12
C TYR A 34 6.61 -8.00 2.03
N ASP A 35 7.38 -7.25 2.81
CA ASP A 35 8.26 -7.79 3.86
C ASP A 35 7.95 -7.11 5.19
N VAL A 36 8.08 -7.84 6.30
CA VAL A 36 7.86 -7.35 7.65
C VAL A 36 9.00 -7.76 8.55
N ARG A 37 9.64 -6.77 9.16
CA ARG A 37 10.65 -6.95 10.20
C ARG A 37 10.08 -6.52 11.54
N ARG A 38 10.16 -7.40 12.53
CA ARG A 38 9.84 -7.06 13.92
C ARG A 38 11.02 -6.30 14.52
N THR A 39 10.72 -5.33 15.38
CA THR A 39 11.67 -4.50 16.11
C THR A 39 11.28 -4.50 17.59
N ALA A 40 12.14 -3.99 18.47
CA ALA A 40 11.83 -3.86 19.90
C ALA A 40 10.58 -3.01 20.17
N HIS A 41 10.24 -2.09 19.26
CA HIS A 41 9.16 -1.12 19.44
C HIS A 41 7.95 -1.37 18.53
N GLY A 42 7.92 -2.48 17.79
CA GLY A 42 6.81 -2.79 16.88
C GLY A 42 7.24 -3.53 15.62
N ALA A 43 6.59 -3.22 14.50
CA ALA A 43 6.88 -3.84 13.21
C ALA A 43 7.09 -2.76 12.14
N VAL A 44 8.13 -2.95 11.32
CA VAL A 44 8.40 -2.16 10.13
C VAL A 44 8.08 -3.04 8.93
N SER A 45 7.29 -2.51 7.99
CA SER A 45 6.91 -3.23 6.78
C SER A 45 7.40 -2.47 5.56
N THR A 46 7.97 -3.17 4.59
CA THR A 46 8.35 -2.63 3.28
C THR A 46 7.34 -3.15 2.25
N ILE A 47 6.77 -2.23 1.48
CA ILE A 47 5.71 -2.53 0.50
C ILE A 47 6.04 -1.81 -0.80
N GLY A 48 6.03 -2.52 -1.92
CA GLY A 48 6.25 -1.90 -3.22
C GLY A 48 6.54 -2.89 -4.33
N PRO A 49 6.79 -2.40 -5.56
CA PRO A 49 7.14 -3.24 -6.70
C PRO A 49 8.46 -3.97 -6.45
N ASP A 50 8.42 -5.29 -6.48
CA ASP A 50 9.58 -6.15 -6.46
C ASP A 50 10.16 -6.27 -7.88
N LYS A 51 11.29 -5.60 -8.10
CA LYS A 51 12.01 -5.55 -9.38
C LYS A 51 12.51 -6.92 -9.87
N GLN A 52 12.55 -7.94 -9.01
CA GLN A 52 12.95 -9.29 -9.41
C GLN A 52 11.81 -10.08 -10.07
N THR A 53 10.58 -9.57 -10.03
CA THR A 53 9.43 -10.20 -10.70
C THR A 53 9.36 -9.82 -12.18
N SER A 54 8.71 -10.66 -13.00
CA SER A 54 8.60 -10.50 -14.47
C SER A 54 8.17 -9.11 -14.95
N GLN A 55 7.31 -8.41 -14.20
CA GLN A 55 6.87 -7.04 -14.51
C GLN A 55 7.17 -6.04 -13.37
N GLY A 56 8.08 -6.39 -12.46
CA GLY A 56 8.51 -5.55 -11.35
C GLY A 56 9.13 -4.22 -11.78
N PRO A 57 10.08 -4.21 -12.72
CA PRO A 57 10.66 -2.96 -13.24
C PRO A 57 9.60 -2.06 -13.89
N LEU A 58 8.64 -2.65 -14.62
CA LEU A 58 7.53 -1.91 -15.22
C LEU A 58 6.60 -1.32 -14.15
N ALA A 59 6.26 -2.08 -13.11
CA ALA A 59 5.45 -1.58 -12.00
C ALA A 59 6.12 -0.40 -11.27
N HIS A 60 7.45 -0.39 -11.18
CA HIS A 60 8.20 0.76 -10.66
C HIS A 60 8.04 2.01 -11.55
N LEU A 61 8.18 1.86 -12.87
CA LEU A 61 7.99 2.97 -13.81
C LEU A 61 6.57 3.51 -13.81
N LEU A 62 5.57 2.65 -13.64
CA LEU A 62 4.17 3.08 -13.56
C LEU A 62 3.86 3.79 -12.25
N GLU A 63 4.41 3.32 -11.13
CA GLU A 63 4.19 3.96 -9.82
C GLU A 63 4.82 5.36 -9.77
N PHE A 64 6.10 5.45 -10.13
CA PHE A 64 6.92 6.66 -9.94
C PHE A 64 7.05 7.53 -11.19
N GLY A 65 6.53 7.05 -12.33
CA GLY A 65 6.63 7.74 -13.61
C GLY A 65 8.00 7.60 -14.26
N SER A 66 8.16 8.29 -15.37
CA SER A 66 9.42 8.44 -16.10
C SER A 66 9.46 9.84 -16.73
N VAL A 67 10.53 10.15 -17.46
CA VAL A 67 10.67 11.42 -18.19
C VAL A 67 9.46 11.70 -19.09
N ASN A 68 8.87 10.66 -19.68
CA ASN A 68 7.80 10.79 -20.68
C ASN A 68 6.40 10.47 -20.12
N ASN A 69 6.29 9.86 -18.94
CA ASN A 69 5.03 9.36 -18.41
C ASN A 69 4.84 9.79 -16.96
N LYS A 70 3.66 10.33 -16.65
CA LYS A 70 3.31 10.74 -15.28
C LYS A 70 3.18 9.52 -14.35
N PRO A 71 3.53 9.66 -13.06
CA PRO A 71 3.33 8.61 -12.07
C PRO A 71 1.85 8.30 -11.86
N HIS A 72 1.53 7.02 -11.67
CA HIS A 72 0.18 6.57 -11.32
C HIS A 72 -0.14 6.77 -9.84
N LEU A 73 0.87 6.67 -8.96
CA LEU A 73 0.76 6.89 -7.51
C LEU A 73 -0.23 5.92 -6.84
N ASP A 74 -0.27 4.65 -7.25
CA ASP A 74 -1.22 3.68 -6.72
C ASP A 74 -0.88 3.27 -5.29
N GLY A 75 0.40 3.05 -5.02
CA GLY A 75 0.93 2.76 -3.70
C GLY A 75 0.81 3.97 -2.78
N ALA A 76 1.14 5.16 -3.29
CA ALA A 76 0.98 6.40 -2.53
C ALA A 76 -0.48 6.66 -2.12
N ARG A 77 -1.44 6.43 -3.03
CA ARG A 77 -2.87 6.55 -2.69
C ARG A 77 -3.32 5.48 -1.69
N ALA A 78 -2.86 4.23 -1.83
CA ALA A 78 -3.17 3.17 -0.87
C ALA A 78 -2.63 3.49 0.54
N LEU A 79 -1.43 4.06 0.63
CA LEU A 79 -0.87 4.54 1.89
C LEU A 79 -1.70 5.68 2.49
N TYR A 80 -2.08 6.66 1.67
CA TYR A 80 -2.91 7.78 2.11
C TYR A 80 -4.27 7.32 2.64
N ASP A 81 -4.94 6.41 1.93
CA ASP A 81 -6.25 5.89 2.34
C ASP A 81 -6.17 5.06 3.63
N GLU A 82 -5.14 4.25 3.80
CA GLU A 82 -4.91 3.55 5.07
C GLU A 82 -4.58 4.53 6.20
N GLY A 83 -3.77 5.56 5.93
CA GLY A 83 -3.48 6.61 6.91
C GLY A 83 -4.75 7.27 7.43
N ARG A 84 -5.68 7.63 6.53
CA ARG A 84 -7.00 8.18 6.91
C ARG A 84 -7.80 7.23 7.80
N ARG A 85 -7.84 5.94 7.47
CA ARG A 85 -8.52 4.92 8.30
C ARG A 85 -7.86 4.81 9.67
N PHE A 86 -6.54 4.74 9.70
CA PHE A 86 -5.77 4.61 10.93
C PHE A 86 -6.01 5.78 11.89
N TYR A 87 -5.87 7.02 11.41
CA TYR A 87 -6.14 8.21 12.23
C TYR A 87 -7.61 8.31 12.66
N GLY A 88 -8.54 7.90 11.80
CA GLY A 88 -9.96 7.83 12.15
C GLY A 88 -10.24 6.86 13.30
N GLU A 89 -9.64 5.66 13.28
CA GLU A 89 -9.78 4.69 14.37
C GLU A 89 -9.07 5.13 15.65
N MET A 90 -7.91 5.80 15.56
CA MET A 90 -7.25 6.39 16.72
C MET A 90 -8.13 7.46 17.38
N SER A 91 -8.70 8.37 16.58
CA SER A 91 -9.59 9.41 17.10
C SER A 91 -10.79 8.81 17.82
N LYS A 92 -11.45 7.79 17.23
CA LYS A 92 -12.55 7.07 17.91
C LYS A 92 -12.11 6.41 19.22
N ALA A 93 -10.92 5.83 19.24
CA ALA A 93 -10.39 5.21 20.46
C ALA A 93 -10.15 6.24 21.56
N GLU A 94 -9.59 7.41 21.22
CA GLU A 94 -9.41 8.53 22.15
C GLU A 94 -10.77 9.04 22.68
N PHE A 95 -11.75 9.28 21.80
CA PHE A 95 -13.09 9.71 22.21
C PHE A 95 -13.86 8.64 23.01
N GLY A 96 -13.68 7.37 22.68
CA GLY A 96 -14.26 6.23 23.41
C GLY A 96 -13.66 6.07 24.81
N PHE A 97 -12.36 6.28 24.94
CA PHE A 97 -11.67 6.30 26.24
C PHE A 97 -12.18 7.43 27.14
N VAL A 98 -12.39 8.63 26.59
CA VAL A 98 -12.93 9.78 27.35
C VAL A 98 -14.38 9.55 27.83
N ARG A 99 -15.20 8.79 27.08
CA ARG A 99 -16.59 8.50 27.47
C ARG A 99 -16.76 7.29 28.39
N GLY A 100 -15.77 6.41 28.49
CA GLY A 100 -15.81 5.22 29.35
C GLY A 100 -15.19 5.41 30.74
N GLY A 101 -14.68 6.61 31.03
CA GLY A 101 -14.03 6.97 32.29
C GLY A 101 -14.85 7.97 33.11
N LEU A 102 -16.09 7.61 33.48
CA LEU A 102 -16.89 8.20 34.55
C LEU A 102 -17.75 7.12 35.20
#